data_AF-A0A528AWJ3-F1
#
_entry.id   AF-A0A528AWJ3-F1
#
_cell.length_a   1.000
_cell.length_b   1.000
_cell.length_c   1.000
_cell.angle_alpha   90.00
_cell.angle_beta   90.00
_cell.angle_gamma   90.00
#
_symmetry.space_group_name_H-M   'P 1'
#
loop_
_entity.id
_entity.type
_entity.pdbx_description
1 polymer ?
#
loop_
_entity_poly.entity_id
_entity_poly.type
_entity_poly.pdbx_seq_one_letter_code
_entity_poly.pdbx_strand_id
1 'polypeptide(L)'
;MKPNDQAVRLKSELMDRWAPHLTLIGDFHSHTYENLAEVRDIRGFEFSDADEASFLDDDFLWERANDQPIMLAMTICKLARVHEKHAAETIRSNIAYFDVGEFRFWLNAAVGFLDASGSRRCTGNRPSNVKLRIDSRFYNYSRDRLVVATRALISSPSPMGA
;
A
#
# COMPACT_ATOMS: atom_id res chain seq x y z
N MET A 1 -8.79 -13.45 -8.51
CA MET A 1 -7.97 -14.66 -8.28
C MET A 1 -8.23 -15.09 -6.85
N LYS A 2 -8.46 -16.37 -6.53
CA LYS A 2 -8.58 -16.78 -5.13
C LYS A 2 -7.19 -16.99 -4.53
N PRO A 3 -6.92 -16.50 -3.30
CA PRO A 3 -5.70 -16.83 -2.58
C PRO A 3 -5.50 -18.35 -2.49
N ASN A 4 -4.24 -18.80 -2.45
CA ASN A 4 -3.92 -20.20 -2.24
C ASN A 4 -3.76 -20.45 -0.74
N ASP A 5 -4.86 -20.80 -0.07
CA ASP A 5 -4.93 -21.00 1.38
C ASP A 5 -3.90 -22.01 1.89
N GLN A 6 -3.65 -23.07 1.10
CA GLN A 6 -2.66 -24.08 1.44
C GLN A 6 -1.24 -23.49 1.48
N ALA A 7 -0.91 -22.63 0.52
CA ALA A 7 0.40 -21.98 0.48
C ALA A 7 0.57 -20.99 1.65
N VAL A 8 -0.48 -20.27 2.03
CA VAL A 8 -0.44 -19.34 3.18
C VAL A 8 -0.22 -20.10 4.48
N ARG A 9 -0.96 -21.18 4.72
CA ARG A 9 -0.81 -22.02 5.92
C ARG A 9 0.60 -22.63 6.00
N LEU A 10 1.10 -23.21 4.91
CA LEU A 10 2.43 -23.79 4.86
C LEU A 10 3.54 -22.75 5.13
N LYS A 11 3.42 -21.55 4.56
CA LYS A 11 4.35 -20.45 4.83
C LYS A 11 4.28 -20.00 6.29
N SER A 12 3.07 -19.91 6.86
CA SER A 12 2.89 -19.56 8.27
C SER A 12 3.56 -20.58 9.19
N GLU A 13 3.39 -21.88 8.93
CA GLU A 13 4.04 -22.95 9.70
C GLU A 13 5.58 -22.88 9.63
N LEU A 14 6.13 -22.58 8.45
CA LEU A 14 7.57 -22.37 8.30
C LEU A 14 8.04 -21.17 9.13
N MET A 15 7.32 -20.05 9.08
CA MET A 15 7.68 -18.83 9.80
C MET A 15 7.56 -19.01 11.32
N ASP A 16 6.53 -19.71 11.80
CA ASP A 16 6.38 -20.04 13.22
C ASP A 16 7.59 -20.81 13.76
N ARG A 17 8.23 -21.65 12.92
CA ARG A 17 9.43 -22.42 13.30
C ARG A 17 10.72 -21.63 13.15
N TRP A 18 10.86 -20.84 12.09
CA TRP A 18 12.10 -20.16 11.76
C TRP A 18 12.25 -18.81 12.49
N ALA A 19 11.16 -18.07 12.59
CA ALA A 19 11.11 -16.72 13.13
C ALA A 19 9.83 -16.53 13.98
N PRO A 20 9.70 -17.23 15.12
CA PRO A 20 8.49 -17.21 15.96
C PRO A 20 8.12 -15.84 16.54
N HIS A 21 9.01 -14.86 16.44
CA HIS A 21 8.77 -13.48 16.83
C HIS A 21 8.04 -12.66 15.74
N LEU A 22 7.84 -13.23 14.56
CA LEU A 22 7.07 -12.64 13.45
C LEU A 22 5.70 -13.33 13.36
N THR A 23 4.68 -12.54 13.07
CA THR A 23 3.29 -13.02 12.94
C THR A 23 2.72 -12.57 11.61
N LEU A 24 1.87 -13.42 11.02
CA LEU A 24 1.06 -13.03 9.86
C LEU A 24 0.00 -12.02 10.31
N ILE A 25 0.12 -10.78 9.84
CA ILE A 25 -0.79 -9.68 10.21
C ILE A 25 -1.68 -9.20 9.06
N GLY A 26 -1.57 -9.79 7.87
CA GLY A 26 -2.27 -9.25 6.70
C GLY A 26 -2.10 -10.03 5.41
N ASP A 27 -2.87 -9.61 4.41
CA ASP A 27 -2.77 -10.06 3.03
C ASP A 27 -2.18 -8.96 2.13
N PHE A 28 -1.50 -9.39 1.07
CA PHE A 28 -0.99 -8.55 0.01
C PHE A 28 -1.34 -9.15 -1.36
N HIS A 29 -1.97 -8.36 -2.20
CA HIS A 29 -2.22 -8.72 -3.60
C HIS A 29 -1.93 -7.56 -4.54
N SER A 30 -1.87 -7.87 -5.84
CA SER A 30 -1.59 -6.89 -6.87
C SER A 30 -2.65 -6.85 -7.96
N HIS A 31 -2.92 -5.65 -8.46
CA HIS A 31 -3.71 -5.41 -9.65
C HIS A 31 -2.79 -4.92 -10.77
N THR A 32 -2.87 -5.56 -11.93
CA THR A 32 -2.08 -5.18 -13.10
C THR A 32 -3.00 -4.63 -14.17
N TYR A 33 -2.63 -3.50 -14.74
CA TYR A 33 -3.36 -2.86 -15.85
C TYR A 33 -2.39 -2.47 -16.96
N GLU A 34 -2.90 -2.43 -18.18
CA GLU A 34 -2.09 -2.14 -19.36
C GLU A 34 -1.56 -0.70 -19.33
N ASN A 35 -2.40 0.23 -18.89
CA ASN A 35 -2.07 1.66 -18.93
C ASN A 35 -2.81 2.48 -17.87
N LEU A 36 -2.37 3.73 -17.73
CA LEU A 36 -2.91 4.68 -16.77
C LEU A 36 -4.39 5.04 -17.00
N ALA A 37 -4.89 4.98 -18.24
CA ALA A 37 -6.30 5.28 -18.52
C ALA A 37 -7.21 4.21 -17.91
N GLU A 38 -6.88 2.94 -18.14
CA GLU A 38 -7.60 1.81 -17.56
C GLU A 38 -7.69 1.90 -16.03
N VAL A 39 -6.55 2.16 -15.36
CA VAL A 39 -6.52 2.34 -13.89
C VAL A 39 -7.46 3.45 -13.44
N ARG A 40 -7.52 4.57 -14.17
CA ARG A 40 -8.33 5.74 -13.79
C ARG A 40 -9.81 5.51 -14.02
N ASP A 41 -10.16 4.91 -15.15
CA ASP A 41 -11.55 4.71 -15.56
C ASP A 41 -12.30 3.82 -14.59
N ILE A 42 -11.64 2.76 -14.08
CA ILE A 42 -12.25 1.81 -13.15
C ILE A 42 -11.82 2.03 -11.69
N ARG A 43 -10.98 3.04 -11.43
CA ARG A 43 -10.32 3.26 -10.14
C ARG A 43 -9.62 2.00 -9.63
N GLY A 44 -8.80 1.36 -10.46
CA GLY A 44 -8.13 0.09 -10.17
C GLY A 44 -7.16 0.08 -8.99
N PHE A 45 -6.92 1.24 -8.37
CA PHE A 45 -6.20 1.39 -7.10
C PHE A 45 -7.10 1.27 -5.85
N GLU A 46 -8.42 1.24 -6.03
CA GLU A 46 -9.38 0.93 -4.97
C GLU A 46 -9.57 -0.59 -4.85
N PHE A 47 -9.86 -1.08 -3.64
CA PHE A 47 -10.31 -2.47 -3.44
C PHE A 47 -11.64 -2.67 -4.14
N SER A 48 -11.82 -3.79 -4.84
CA SER A 48 -13.11 -4.20 -5.36
C SER A 48 -13.98 -4.81 -4.26
N ASP A 49 -15.29 -4.92 -4.51
CA ASP A 49 -16.21 -5.63 -3.61
C ASP A 49 -15.79 -7.09 -3.39
N ALA A 50 -15.16 -7.71 -4.41
CA ALA A 50 -14.65 -9.07 -4.32
C ALA A 50 -13.41 -9.15 -3.42
N ASP A 51 -12.54 -8.13 -3.44
CA ASP A 51 -11.36 -8.07 -2.56
C ASP A 51 -11.82 -7.91 -1.10
N GLU A 52 -12.76 -6.98 -0.84
CA GLU A 52 -13.33 -6.79 0.50
C GLU A 52 -14.06 -8.06 0.99
N ALA A 53 -14.86 -8.70 0.15
CA ALA A 53 -15.55 -9.94 0.51
C ALA A 53 -14.58 -11.07 0.84
N SER A 54 -13.55 -11.28 0.00
CA SER A 54 -12.53 -12.31 0.25
C SER A 54 -11.74 -12.04 1.52
N PHE A 55 -11.45 -10.77 1.82
CA PHE A 55 -10.73 -10.37 3.03
C PHE A 55 -11.55 -10.59 4.31
N LEU A 56 -12.86 -10.34 4.27
CA LEU A 56 -13.75 -10.54 5.42
C LEU A 56 -14.02 -12.02 5.70
N ASP A 57 -13.98 -12.87 4.67
CA ASP A 57 -14.27 -14.31 4.75
C ASP A 57 -13.03 -15.17 5.14
N ASP A 58 -11.84 -14.57 5.24
CA ASP A 58 -10.60 -15.31 5.57
C ASP A 58 -10.43 -15.56 7.07
N ASP A 59 -11.07 -16.61 7.58
CA ASP A 59 -10.98 -16.99 9.00
C ASP A 59 -9.54 -17.17 9.51
N PHE A 60 -8.66 -17.73 8.68
CA PHE A 60 -7.28 -18.01 9.09
C PHE A 60 -6.49 -16.72 9.31
N LEU A 61 -6.63 -15.77 8.38
CA LEU A 61 -5.98 -14.47 8.50
C LEU A 61 -6.49 -13.71 9.72
N TRP A 62 -7.80 -13.69 9.94
CA TRP A 62 -8.40 -13.00 11.08
C TRP A 62 -7.96 -13.58 12.42
N GLU A 63 -7.92 -14.91 12.55
CA GLU A 63 -7.42 -15.59 13.75
C GLU A 63 -5.95 -15.25 14.00
N ARG A 64 -5.10 -15.34 12.97
CA ARG A 64 -3.65 -15.06 13.08
C ARG A 64 -3.34 -13.60 13.42
N ALA A 65 -4.15 -12.67 12.93
CA ALA A 65 -3.99 -11.25 13.15
C ALA A 65 -4.76 -10.72 14.38
N ASN A 66 -5.29 -11.62 15.23
CA ASN A 66 -6.06 -11.26 16.44
C ASN A 66 -7.20 -10.27 16.12
N ASP A 67 -8.00 -10.61 15.12
CA ASP A 67 -9.15 -9.85 14.61
C ASP A 67 -8.85 -8.43 14.10
N GLN A 68 -7.58 -8.12 13.85
CA GLN A 68 -7.12 -6.84 13.30
C GLN A 68 -6.20 -7.00 12.07
N PRO A 69 -6.60 -7.78 11.04
CA PRO A 69 -5.76 -7.97 9.87
C PRO A 69 -5.61 -6.70 9.04
N ILE A 70 -4.53 -6.62 8.27
CA ILE A 70 -4.26 -5.55 7.31
C ILE A 70 -4.44 -6.11 5.89
N MET A 71 -5.12 -5.35 5.03
CA MET A 71 -5.18 -5.63 3.59
C MET A 71 -4.35 -4.58 2.85
N LEU A 72 -3.42 -5.02 2.01
CA LEU A 72 -2.60 -4.14 1.17
C LEU A 72 -2.73 -4.54 -0.30
N ALA A 73 -3.28 -3.65 -1.12
CA ALA A 73 -3.28 -3.81 -2.58
C ALA A 73 -2.20 -2.95 -3.22
N MET A 74 -1.48 -3.54 -4.18
CA MET A 74 -0.57 -2.82 -5.05
C MET A 74 -1.07 -2.83 -6.49
N THR A 75 -1.45 -1.68 -7.00
CA THR A 75 -1.80 -1.53 -8.42
C THR A 75 -0.59 -1.09 -9.21
N ILE A 76 -0.34 -1.69 -10.37
CA ILE A 76 0.76 -1.32 -11.27
C ILE A 76 0.25 -1.15 -12.70
N CYS A 77 0.74 -0.14 -13.40
CA CYS A 77 0.60 -0.02 -14.84
C CYS A 77 1.84 0.61 -15.48
N LYS A 78 1.96 0.47 -16.80
CA LYS A 78 2.97 1.17 -17.60
C LYS A 78 2.48 2.58 -17.98
N LEU A 79 3.38 3.54 -17.95
CA LEU A 79 3.13 4.94 -18.33
C LEU A 79 3.48 5.15 -19.80
N ALA A 80 2.58 5.77 -20.56
CA ALA A 80 2.85 6.12 -21.96
C ALA A 80 3.91 7.23 -22.11
N ARG A 81 4.08 8.06 -21.07
CA ARG A 81 5.12 9.09 -20.96
C ARG A 81 5.63 9.14 -19.53
N VAL A 82 6.94 9.16 -19.37
CA VAL A 82 7.59 9.30 -18.07
C VAL A 82 7.84 10.77 -17.81
N HIS A 83 7.25 11.30 -16.74
CA HIS A 83 7.60 12.60 -16.18
C HIS A 83 8.42 12.36 -14.92
N GLU A 84 9.48 13.14 -14.71
CA GLU A 84 10.28 13.05 -13.48
C GLU A 84 9.38 13.38 -12.28
N LYS A 85 9.11 12.37 -11.43
CA LYS A 85 8.29 12.49 -10.22
C LYS A 85 9.03 12.00 -9.00
N HIS A 86 9.53 12.93 -8.20
CA HIS A 86 10.53 12.62 -7.19
C HIS A 86 10.01 12.14 -5.83
N ALA A 87 8.70 12.26 -5.63
CA ALA A 87 8.06 11.91 -4.37
C ALA A 87 6.82 11.07 -4.65
N ALA A 88 6.50 10.19 -3.70
CA ALA A 88 5.18 9.59 -3.65
C ALA A 88 4.13 10.69 -3.42
N GLU A 89 2.97 10.52 -4.03
CA GLU A 89 1.82 11.40 -3.85
C GLU A 89 0.70 10.64 -3.14
N THR A 90 0.05 11.30 -2.19
CA THR A 90 -1.08 10.74 -1.45
C THR A 90 -2.39 11.18 -2.11
N ILE A 91 -3.22 10.23 -2.51
CA ILE A 91 -4.56 10.46 -3.06
C ILE A 91 -5.58 10.56 -1.92
N ARG A 92 -5.47 9.66 -0.94
CA ARG A 92 -6.28 9.56 0.28
C ARG A 92 -5.37 9.11 1.40
N SER A 93 -5.76 9.30 2.67
CA SER A 93 -4.93 8.91 3.82
C SER A 93 -4.37 7.49 3.73
N ASN A 94 -5.09 6.56 3.11
CA ASN A 94 -4.72 5.17 2.94
C ASN A 94 -4.26 4.79 1.52
N ILE A 95 -4.21 5.74 0.58
CA ILE A 95 -3.84 5.50 -0.82
C ILE A 95 -2.74 6.47 -1.24
N ALA A 96 -1.59 5.92 -1.63
CA ALA A 96 -0.48 6.68 -2.19
C ALA A 96 0.01 6.05 -3.48
N TYR A 97 0.67 6.83 -4.34
CA TYR A 97 1.27 6.34 -5.57
C TYR A 97 2.66 6.90 -5.78
N PHE A 98 3.49 6.16 -6.51
CA PHE A 98 4.85 6.54 -6.87
C PHE A 98 5.25 5.90 -8.20
N ASP A 99 6.28 6.45 -8.84
CA ASP A 99 6.76 6.00 -10.14
C ASP A 99 8.15 5.35 -9.99
N VAL A 100 8.39 4.27 -10.75
CA VAL A 100 9.71 3.66 -10.91
C VAL A 100 9.94 3.41 -12.40
N GLY A 101 10.83 4.20 -13.01
CA GLY A 101 11.06 4.17 -14.45
C GLY A 101 9.77 4.47 -15.23
N GLU A 102 9.37 3.56 -16.10
CA GLU A 102 8.13 3.66 -16.88
C GLU A 102 6.88 3.10 -16.19
N PHE A 103 6.97 2.72 -14.92
CA PHE A 103 5.85 2.11 -14.19
C PHE A 103 5.33 3.06 -13.11
N ARG A 104 4.00 3.10 -12.94
CA ARG A 104 3.36 3.71 -11.79
C ARG A 104 2.78 2.64 -10.88
N PHE A 105 3.02 2.81 -9.60
CA PHE A 105 2.51 1.98 -8.52
C PHE A 105 1.53 2.79 -7.68
N TRP A 106 0.41 2.20 -7.31
CA TRP A 106 -0.44 2.67 -6.22
C TRP A 106 -0.41 1.64 -5.11
N LEU A 107 -0.39 2.10 -3.87
CA LEU A 107 -0.58 1.29 -2.69
C LEU A 107 -1.85 1.76 -1.98
N ASN A 108 -2.74 0.83 -1.67
CA ASN A 108 -3.95 1.05 -0.92
C ASN A 108 -3.98 0.12 0.29
N ALA A 109 -4.18 0.68 1.48
CA ALA A 109 -4.24 -0.06 2.72
C ALA A 109 -5.64 -0.01 3.35
N ALA A 110 -6.08 -1.13 3.92
CA ALA A 110 -7.24 -1.21 4.78
C ALA A 110 -6.94 -2.04 6.03
N VAL A 111 -7.70 -1.82 7.09
CA VAL A 111 -7.60 -2.57 8.34
C VAL A 111 -8.95 -3.22 8.65
N GLY A 112 -8.91 -4.50 8.99
CA GLY A 112 -10.03 -5.27 9.50
C GLY A 112 -10.25 -5.01 11.00
N PHE A 113 -11.50 -5.05 11.44
CA PHE A 113 -11.88 -4.96 12.85
C PHE A 113 -13.26 -5.58 13.08
N LEU A 114 -13.55 -5.98 14.32
CA LEU A 114 -14.90 -6.35 14.72
C LEU A 114 -15.70 -5.09 15.12
N ASP A 115 -16.93 -4.96 14.62
CA ASP A 115 -17.85 -3.95 15.10
C ASP A 115 -18.46 -4.33 16.46
N ALA A 116 -19.31 -3.46 17.03
CA ALA A 116 -19.94 -3.69 18.32
C ALA A 116 -20.81 -4.96 18.41
N SER A 117 -21.21 -5.53 17.26
CA SER A 117 -21.95 -6.79 17.18
C SER A 117 -21.04 -8.02 17.05
N GLY A 118 -19.72 -7.83 17.00
CA GLY A 118 -18.77 -8.89 16.67
C GLY A 118 -18.70 -9.22 15.18
N SER A 119 -19.31 -8.41 14.32
CA SER A 119 -19.25 -8.63 12.87
C SER A 119 -17.97 -8.05 12.29
N ARG A 120 -17.32 -8.80 11.40
CA ARG A 120 -16.12 -8.35 10.68
C ARG A 120 -16.45 -7.16 9.78
N ARG A 121 -15.63 -6.12 9.86
CA ARG A 121 -15.65 -4.92 9.01
C ARG A 121 -14.24 -4.61 8.56
N CYS A 122 -14.12 -3.82 7.49
CA CYS A 122 -12.85 -3.22 7.14
C CYS A 122 -13.04 -1.73 6.83
N THR A 123 -11.94 -0.97 6.88
CA THR A 123 -11.96 0.44 6.47
C THR A 123 -12.15 0.61 4.96
N GLY A 124 -11.78 -0.42 4.18
CA GLY A 124 -11.90 -0.46 2.73
C GLY A 124 -11.35 0.79 2.05
N ASN A 125 -12.08 1.28 1.05
CA ASN A 125 -11.74 2.51 0.34
C ASN A 125 -12.23 3.79 1.06
N ARG A 126 -12.80 3.72 2.26
CA ARG A 126 -13.44 4.89 2.86
C ARG A 126 -12.42 5.80 3.55
N PRO A 127 -12.69 7.12 3.65
CA PRO A 127 -11.91 8.00 4.53
C PRO A 127 -11.85 7.39 5.93
N SER A 128 -10.63 7.13 6.39
CA SER A 128 -10.38 6.45 7.65
C SER A 128 -9.11 6.97 8.30
N ASN A 129 -8.88 6.56 9.55
CA ASN A 129 -7.65 6.86 10.28
C ASN A 129 -6.46 5.98 9.86
N VAL A 130 -6.63 5.12 8.86
CA VAL A 130 -5.52 4.40 8.23
C VAL A 130 -4.67 5.40 7.47
N LYS A 131 -3.38 5.45 7.82
CA LYS A 131 -2.41 6.37 7.23
C LYS A 131 -1.30 5.58 6.56
N LEU A 132 -1.28 5.57 5.24
CA LEU A 132 -0.17 5.09 4.46
C LEU A 132 0.76 6.26 4.15
N ARG A 133 1.96 6.22 4.73
CA ARG A 133 3.01 7.22 4.48
C ARG A 133 4.18 6.56 3.78
N ILE A 134 4.51 7.09 2.62
CA ILE A 134 5.69 6.70 1.85
C ILE A 134 6.61 7.91 1.83
N ASP A 135 7.58 7.91 2.74
CA ASP A 135 8.59 8.97 2.91
C ASP A 135 9.95 8.61 2.31
N SER A 136 10.05 7.40 1.75
CA SER A 136 11.30 6.75 1.39
C SER A 136 11.70 6.94 -0.07
N ARG A 137 13.01 6.88 -0.32
CA ARG A 137 13.62 6.92 -1.66
C ARG A 137 13.75 5.50 -2.20
N PHE A 138 13.31 5.27 -3.42
CA PHE A 138 13.55 4.00 -4.11
C PHE A 138 14.78 4.15 -5.03
N TYR A 139 15.79 3.31 -4.83
CA TYR A 139 16.95 3.20 -5.71
C TYR A 139 16.83 1.93 -6.54
N ASN A 140 17.02 2.01 -7.85
CA ASN A 140 17.30 0.84 -8.66
C ASN A 140 18.71 0.92 -9.24
N TYR A 141 19.34 -0.25 -9.42
CA TYR A 141 20.68 -0.35 -10.01
C TYR A 141 20.75 0.18 -11.45
N SER A 142 19.60 0.25 -12.13
CA SER A 142 19.45 0.76 -13.51
C SER A 142 19.50 2.29 -13.64
N ARG A 143 19.58 3.03 -12.52
CA ARG A 143 19.65 4.51 -12.48
C ARG A 143 18.41 5.23 -13.03
N ASP A 144 17.21 4.66 -12.86
CA ASP A 144 15.99 5.44 -13.06
C ASP A 144 15.96 6.54 -11.99
N ARG A 145 16.30 7.78 -12.39
CA ARG A 145 16.64 8.86 -11.47
C ARG A 145 15.42 9.69 -11.11
N LEU A 146 15.30 9.95 -9.81
CA LEU A 146 14.37 10.90 -9.23
C LEU A 146 15.15 11.80 -8.24
N VAL A 147 15.52 13.03 -8.64
CA VAL A 147 16.17 14.07 -7.81
C VAL A 147 15.15 14.92 -7.02
N VAL A 148 15.08 14.80 -5.69
CA VAL A 148 14.32 15.77 -4.85
C VAL A 148 15.20 16.96 -4.47
N ALA A 149 14.70 18.18 -4.70
CA ALA A 149 15.19 19.40 -4.07
C ALA A 149 14.86 19.40 -2.58
N THR A 150 15.88 19.38 -1.73
CA THR A 150 15.74 19.70 -0.31
C THR A 150 15.23 21.14 -0.19
N ARG A 151 14.07 21.33 0.44
CA ARG A 151 13.67 22.66 0.91
C ARG A 151 14.65 23.02 2.04
N ALA A 152 15.70 23.75 1.70
CA ALA A 152 16.50 24.43 2.70
C ALA A 152 15.56 25.38 3.44
N LEU A 153 15.45 25.21 4.76
CA LEU A 153 15.08 26.28 5.65
C LEU A 153 16.15 27.36 5.48
N ILE A 154 15.90 28.33 4.61
CA ILE A 154 16.68 29.56 4.58
C ILE A 154 16.23 30.33 5.82
N SER A 155 16.98 30.20 6.91
CA SER A 155 17.02 31.22 7.95
C SER A 155 17.55 32.50 7.30
N SER A 156 16.72 33.54 7.27
CA SER A 156 17.16 34.87 6.89
C SER A 156 18.20 35.36 7.91
N PRO A 157 19.35 35.90 7.50
CA PRO A 157 20.22 36.62 8.43
C PRO A 157 19.56 37.97 8.76
N SER A 158 19.40 38.25 10.04
CA SER A 158 19.09 39.60 10.52
C SER A 158 20.22 40.55 10.10
N PRO A 159 19.93 41.73 9.51
CA PRO A 159 20.90 42.78 9.40
C PRO A 159 20.94 43.53 10.74
N MET A 160 22.05 43.45 11.46
CA MET A 160 22.43 44.56 12.35
C MET A 160 23.78 45.07 11.86
N GLY A 161 23.70 46.25 11.23
CA GLY A 161 24.85 47.09 10.97
C GLY A 161 25.37 47.73 12.26
N ALA A 162 26.64 48.13 12.16
CA ALA A 162 27.36 49.20 12.85
C ALA A 162 26.88 49.63 14.25
#